data_AF-A0AAE0KCJ3-F1
#
_entry.id   AF-A0AAE0KCJ3-F1
#
_cell.length_a   1.000
_cell.length_b   1.000
_cell.length_c   1.000
_cell.angle_alpha   90.00
_cell.angle_beta   90.00
_cell.angle_gamma   90.00
#
_symmetry.space_group_name_H-M   'P 1'
#
loop_
_entity.id
_entity.type
_entity.pdbx_description
1 polymer ?
#
loop_
_entity_poly.entity_id
_entity_poly.type
_entity_poly.pdbx_seq_one_letter_code
_entity_poly.pdbx_strand_id
1 'polypeptide(L)'
;MLRPNSVPSQMSAVNTLSNILWDLQNITPERALPPDLSQSLQEHAAACSKLLVEIESAAAKYHHLDTGSSRVRRIWKRLKWEPEDIEDLRLRISSNTGLLNSLNGLVSRHSIAKILGGVDRLNKSHDDEEFLKVMSWFSTMDTTKHHNNFIARRQKDTGRWFLGSWEYHEWLESSNGTLFYPRLPGGGKTMIAASIIEDVGTRFEMSSEIGIAFIHCSYKRQHEQTLEDCLAMSTPKLPALW
;
A
#
# COMPACT_ATOMS: atom_id res chain seq x y z
N MET A 1 51.01 -6.30 -16.84
CA MET A 1 50.33 -5.35 -17.75
C MET A 1 48.95 -5.03 -17.18
N LEU A 2 48.79 -3.89 -16.49
CA LEU A 2 47.50 -3.46 -15.92
C LEU A 2 46.74 -2.61 -16.96
N ARG A 3 45.49 -2.98 -17.23
CA ARG A 3 44.66 -2.49 -18.34
C ARG A 3 44.35 -0.98 -18.23
N PRO A 4 44.33 -0.20 -19.33
CA PRO A 4 44.09 1.26 -19.32
C PRO A 4 42.64 1.70 -19.02
N ASN A 5 41.70 0.78 -18.80
CA ASN A 5 40.26 1.06 -18.80
C ASN A 5 39.65 1.42 -17.43
N SER A 6 40.44 1.54 -16.36
CA SER A 6 39.93 1.73 -14.98
C SER A 6 39.75 3.19 -14.54
N VAL A 7 40.14 4.17 -15.36
CA VAL A 7 40.07 5.59 -15.00
C VAL A 7 38.66 6.18 -15.17
N PRO A 8 37.94 5.94 -16.29
CA PRO A 8 36.56 6.41 -16.44
C PRO A 8 35.63 5.78 -15.39
N SER A 9 35.88 4.52 -15.00
CA SER A 9 35.04 3.78 -14.06
C SER A 9 35.15 4.27 -12.61
N GLN A 10 36.24 4.93 -12.24
CA GLN A 10 36.43 5.47 -10.88
C GLN A 10 35.87 6.87 -10.73
N MET A 11 36.03 7.71 -11.75
CA MET A 11 35.37 9.01 -11.79
C MET A 11 33.85 8.86 -11.85
N SER A 12 33.34 7.86 -12.56
CA SER A 12 31.91 7.53 -12.54
C SER A 12 31.46 7.10 -11.14
N ALA A 13 32.24 6.30 -10.41
CA ALA A 13 31.88 5.84 -9.07
C ALA A 13 31.78 6.99 -8.06
N VAL A 14 32.69 7.97 -8.12
CA VAL A 14 32.63 9.18 -7.29
C VAL A 14 31.40 10.02 -7.64
N ASN A 15 31.12 10.23 -8.92
CA ASN A 15 29.91 10.98 -9.34
C ASN A 15 28.62 10.27 -8.92
N THR A 16 28.56 8.94 -9.03
CA THR A 16 27.43 8.13 -8.55
C THR A 16 27.23 8.29 -7.05
N LEU A 17 28.32 8.25 -6.26
CA LEU A 17 28.27 8.43 -4.81
C LEU A 17 27.74 9.83 -4.44
N SER A 18 28.22 10.88 -5.10
CA SER A 18 27.75 12.25 -4.87
C SER A 18 26.27 12.45 -5.23
N ASN A 19 25.82 11.90 -6.35
CA ASN A 19 24.43 12.02 -6.78
C ASN A 19 23.47 11.31 -5.82
N ILE A 20 23.79 10.08 -5.41
CA ILE A 20 22.96 9.32 -4.47
C ILE A 20 22.91 10.03 -3.12
N LEU A 21 24.04 10.56 -2.64
CA LEU A 21 24.08 11.32 -1.39
C LEU A 21 23.19 12.57 -1.47
N TRP A 22 23.23 13.27 -2.59
CA TRP A 22 22.39 14.44 -2.83
C TRP A 22 20.90 14.09 -2.87
N ASP A 23 20.52 13.02 -3.57
CA ASP A 23 19.13 12.55 -3.64
C ASP A 23 18.62 12.17 -2.24
N LEU A 24 19.42 11.46 -1.46
CA LEU A 24 19.06 11.05 -0.11
C LEU A 24 18.88 12.24 0.85
N GLN A 25 19.72 13.28 0.74
CA GLN A 25 19.65 14.47 1.60
C GLN A 25 18.55 15.46 1.22
N ASN A 26 18.22 15.58 -0.07
CA ASN A 26 17.34 16.64 -0.56
C ASN A 26 15.93 16.16 -0.93
N ILE A 27 15.76 14.88 -1.29
CA ILE A 27 14.49 14.35 -1.80
C ILE A 27 13.76 13.55 -0.71
N THR A 28 14.46 13.03 0.29
CA THR A 28 13.87 12.13 1.28
C THR A 28 13.46 12.90 2.56
N PRO A 29 12.16 13.14 2.81
CA PRO A 29 11.73 13.74 4.07
C PRO A 29 11.97 12.75 5.23
N GLU A 30 12.80 13.14 6.21
CA GLU A 30 13.17 12.32 7.39
C GLU A 30 11.98 11.68 8.12
N ARG A 31 10.79 12.31 8.07
CA ARG A 31 9.57 11.84 8.75
C ARG A 31 8.89 10.63 8.10
N ALA A 32 9.39 10.14 6.96
CA ALA A 32 8.76 9.05 6.22
C ALA A 32 9.45 7.69 6.35
N LEU A 33 10.58 7.60 7.09
CA LEU A 33 11.39 6.38 7.16
C LEU A 33 11.31 5.68 8.52
N PRO A 34 11.46 4.34 8.56
CA PRO A 34 11.68 3.60 9.80
C PRO A 34 12.92 4.12 10.55
N PRO A 35 12.91 4.16 11.89
CA PRO A 35 14.03 4.66 12.70
C PRO A 35 15.37 4.00 12.38
N ASP A 36 15.38 2.67 12.27
CA ASP A 36 16.59 1.88 11.99
C ASP A 36 17.17 2.20 10.61
N LEU A 37 16.29 2.41 9.62
CA LEU A 37 16.70 2.75 8.26
C LEU A 37 17.22 4.18 8.18
N SER A 38 16.60 5.11 8.91
CA SER A 38 17.04 6.50 9.00
C SER A 38 18.43 6.59 9.65
N GLN A 39 18.64 5.89 10.76
CA GLN A 39 19.94 5.84 11.43
C GLN A 39 21.02 5.24 10.52
N SER A 40 20.75 4.09 9.90
CA SER A 40 21.69 3.46 8.98
C SER A 40 22.03 4.37 7.78
N LEU A 41 21.04 5.09 7.25
CA LEU A 41 21.25 6.06 6.18
C LEU A 41 22.18 7.20 6.60
N GLN A 42 21.96 7.77 7.78
CA GLN A 42 22.78 8.87 8.31
C GLN A 42 24.24 8.42 8.56
N GLU A 43 24.44 7.23 9.14
CA GLU A 43 25.77 6.67 9.38
C GLU A 43 26.57 6.47 8.08
N HIS A 44 25.94 5.89 7.06
CA HIS A 44 26.60 5.62 5.77
C HIS A 44 26.80 6.90 4.95
N ALA A 45 25.84 7.84 5.01
CA ALA A 45 25.99 9.16 4.41
C ALA A 45 27.18 9.93 5.01
N ALA A 46 27.33 9.89 6.34
CA ALA A 46 28.46 10.52 7.03
C ALA A 46 29.80 9.87 6.63
N ALA A 47 29.85 8.54 6.53
CA ALA A 47 31.03 7.81 6.06
C ALA A 47 31.42 8.19 4.61
N CYS A 48 30.43 8.38 3.74
CA CYS A 48 30.63 8.82 2.35
C CYS A 48 31.13 10.27 2.26
N SER A 49 30.55 11.18 3.04
CA SER A 49 31.04 12.57 3.13
C SER A 49 32.48 12.64 3.62
N LYS A 50 32.84 11.84 4.63
CA LYS A 50 34.22 11.76 5.12
C LYS A 50 35.17 11.22 4.04
N LEU A 51 34.76 10.17 3.31
CA LEU A 51 35.54 9.62 2.21
C LEU A 51 35.77 10.65 1.09
N LEU A 52 34.75 11.45 0.75
CA LEU A 52 34.88 12.53 -0.24
C LEU A 52 35.92 13.57 0.20
N VAL A 53 35.91 13.97 1.48
CA VAL A 53 36.93 14.89 2.04
C VAL A 53 38.34 14.28 2.02
N GLU A 54 38.48 12.98 2.31
CA GLU A 54 39.76 12.27 2.20
C GLU A 54 40.28 12.21 0.76
N ILE A 55 39.39 12.00 -0.21
CA ILE A 55 39.72 12.04 -1.64
C ILE A 55 40.15 13.44 -2.07
N GLU A 56 39.45 14.49 -1.63
CA GLU A 56 39.81 15.89 -1.91
C GLU A 56 41.16 16.26 -1.28
N SER A 57 41.41 15.84 -0.04
CA SER A 57 42.67 16.05 0.66
C SER A 57 43.83 15.32 -0.02
N ALA A 58 43.63 14.06 -0.44
CA ALA A 58 44.60 13.32 -1.22
C ALA A 58 44.86 14.05 -2.56
N ALA A 59 43.82 14.49 -3.26
CA ALA A 59 43.95 15.26 -4.50
C ALA A 59 44.76 16.56 -4.29
N ALA A 60 44.52 17.29 -3.19
CA ALA A 60 45.23 18.53 -2.83
C ALA A 60 46.70 18.29 -2.43
N LYS A 61 46.98 17.26 -1.61
CA LYS A 61 48.34 16.83 -1.22
C LYS A 61 49.22 16.59 -2.45
N TYR A 62 48.64 16.01 -3.50
CA TYR A 62 49.33 15.73 -4.75
C TYR A 62 49.24 16.87 -5.79
N HIS A 63 48.50 17.95 -5.51
CA HIS A 63 48.37 19.14 -6.37
C HIS A 63 49.54 20.13 -6.20
N HIS A 64 50.25 20.13 -5.06
CA HIS A 64 51.34 21.08 -4.77
C HIS A 64 52.70 20.72 -5.41
N LEU A 65 52.78 19.65 -6.19
CA LEU A 65 53.96 19.26 -6.96
C LEU A 65 53.73 19.47 -8.47
N ASP A 66 53.59 20.72 -8.93
CA ASP A 66 54.16 21.26 -10.20
C ASP A 66 53.42 22.50 -10.79
N THR A 67 54.16 23.61 -10.90
CA THR A 67 53.91 24.76 -11.79
C THR A 67 54.58 24.50 -13.14
N GLY A 68 53.95 23.71 -14.04
CA GLY A 68 54.52 23.46 -15.37
C GLY A 68 53.67 22.58 -16.30
N SER A 69 53.51 23.00 -17.56
CA SER A 69 52.54 22.50 -18.56
C SER A 69 52.60 20.99 -18.87
N SER A 70 51.60 20.28 -18.37
CA SER A 70 50.60 19.38 -19.03
C SER A 70 49.99 18.54 -17.89
N ARG A 71 49.39 19.30 -16.96
CA ARG A 71 49.25 19.03 -15.53
C ARG A 71 48.47 17.75 -15.23
N VAL A 72 47.34 17.56 -15.91
CA VAL A 72 46.45 16.40 -15.70
C VAL A 72 47.10 15.07 -16.10
N ARG A 73 47.89 15.05 -17.18
CA ARG A 73 48.44 13.80 -17.75
C ARG A 73 49.63 13.26 -16.96
N ARG A 74 50.35 14.14 -16.26
CA ARG A 74 51.53 13.82 -15.43
C ARG A 74 51.14 13.50 -13.99
N ILE A 75 50.17 14.23 -13.43
CA ILE A 75 49.54 13.92 -12.14
C ILE A 75 48.91 12.52 -12.18
N TRP A 76 48.20 12.18 -13.26
CA TRP A 76 47.62 10.84 -13.39
C TRP A 76 48.66 9.73 -13.52
N LYS A 77 49.80 10.02 -14.15
CA LYS A 77 50.90 9.05 -14.20
C LYS A 77 51.53 8.81 -12.84
N ARG A 78 51.41 9.74 -11.87
CA ARG A 78 52.03 9.69 -10.52
C ARG A 78 51.08 9.21 -9.43
N LEU A 79 49.78 9.52 -9.52
CA LEU A 79 48.73 8.83 -8.73
C LEU A 79 48.69 7.32 -9.02
N LYS A 80 49.48 6.83 -9.99
CA LYS A 80 49.67 5.42 -10.27
C LYS A 80 50.71 4.74 -9.34
N TRP A 81 51.48 5.48 -8.53
CA TRP A 81 52.74 4.97 -7.94
C TRP A 81 52.87 4.94 -6.41
N GLU A 82 51.87 5.37 -5.63
CA GLU A 82 51.73 4.93 -4.23
C GLU A 82 50.49 4.02 -4.14
N PRO A 83 50.67 2.69 -4.22
CA PRO A 83 49.58 1.76 -4.45
C PRO A 83 48.65 1.57 -3.25
N GLU A 84 49.13 1.72 -2.01
CA GLU A 84 48.33 1.36 -0.83
C GLU A 84 47.21 2.36 -0.52
N ASP A 85 47.52 3.66 -0.35
CA ASP A 85 46.51 4.68 -0.03
C ASP A 85 45.44 4.81 -1.13
N ILE A 86 45.83 4.64 -2.39
CA ILE A 86 44.93 4.81 -3.54
C ILE A 86 44.08 3.56 -3.75
N GLU A 87 44.63 2.37 -3.50
CA GLU A 87 43.86 1.14 -3.57
C GLU A 87 42.88 1.04 -2.39
N ASP A 88 43.26 1.47 -1.19
CA ASP A 88 42.35 1.60 -0.04
C ASP A 88 41.17 2.52 -0.36
N LEU A 89 41.45 3.73 -0.87
CA LEU A 89 40.41 4.67 -1.27
C LEU A 89 39.48 4.08 -2.35
N ARG A 90 40.02 3.34 -3.33
CA ARG A 90 39.22 2.70 -4.38
C ARG A 90 38.30 1.61 -3.83
N LEU A 91 38.81 0.75 -2.94
CA LEU A 91 38.02 -0.29 -2.29
C LEU A 91 36.90 0.33 -1.45
N ARG A 92 37.20 1.40 -0.71
CA ARG A 92 36.23 2.13 0.11
C ARG A 92 35.19 2.85 -0.74
N ILE A 93 35.55 3.44 -1.88
CA ILE A 93 34.59 4.03 -2.84
C ILE A 93 33.65 2.92 -3.34
N SER A 94 34.19 1.82 -3.86
CA SER A 94 33.37 0.75 -4.43
C SER A 94 32.42 0.13 -3.41
N SER A 95 32.89 -0.08 -2.17
CA SER A 95 32.08 -0.61 -1.08
C SER A 95 30.95 0.35 -0.70
N ASN A 96 31.28 1.63 -0.47
CA ASN A 96 30.29 2.63 -0.08
C ASN A 96 29.25 2.91 -1.19
N THR A 97 29.67 2.93 -2.46
CA THR A 97 28.72 3.02 -3.59
C THR A 97 27.76 1.83 -3.60
N GLY A 98 28.23 0.62 -3.32
CA GLY A 98 27.38 -0.58 -3.23
C GLY A 98 26.37 -0.51 -2.08
N LEU A 99 26.82 -0.06 -0.90
CA LEU A 99 25.96 0.11 0.28
C LEU A 99 24.90 1.20 0.06
N LEU A 100 25.29 2.36 -0.46
CA LEU A 100 24.36 3.45 -0.78
C LEU A 100 23.31 3.05 -1.81
N ASN A 101 23.69 2.32 -2.86
CA ASN A 101 22.72 1.81 -3.84
C ASN A 101 21.70 0.87 -3.19
N SER A 102 22.15 0.01 -2.27
CA SER A 102 21.28 -0.93 -1.55
C SER A 102 20.31 -0.19 -0.63
N LEU A 103 20.81 0.82 0.10
CA LEU A 103 19.99 1.69 0.96
C LEU A 103 18.99 2.52 0.15
N ASN A 104 19.41 3.09 -0.98
CA ASN A 104 18.52 3.82 -1.88
C ASN A 104 17.38 2.92 -2.41
N GLY A 105 17.69 1.66 -2.75
CA GLY A 105 16.69 0.66 -3.13
C GLY A 105 15.73 0.29 -2.00
N LEU A 106 16.17 0.30 -0.74
CA LEU A 106 15.30 0.09 0.43
C LEU A 106 14.37 1.28 0.67
N VAL A 107 14.92 2.50 0.64
CA VAL A 107 14.16 3.75 0.77
C VAL A 107 13.09 3.85 -0.32
N SER A 108 13.47 3.61 -1.58
CA SER A 108 12.53 3.63 -2.71
C SER A 108 11.39 2.63 -2.54
N ARG A 109 11.70 1.39 -2.12
CA ARG A 109 10.69 0.36 -1.85
C ARG A 109 9.72 0.78 -0.74
N HIS A 110 10.23 1.37 0.34
CA HIS A 110 9.39 1.82 1.45
C HIS A 110 8.42 2.92 1.01
N SER A 111 8.94 3.92 0.28
CA SER A 111 8.14 5.02 -0.26
C SER A 111 7.03 4.52 -1.20
N ILE A 112 7.36 3.61 -2.13
CA ILE A 112 6.38 3.01 -3.05
C ILE A 112 5.30 2.25 -2.27
N ALA A 113 5.68 1.41 -1.29
CA ALA A 113 4.73 0.66 -0.49
C ALA A 113 3.75 1.57 0.27
N LYS A 114 4.24 2.69 0.81
CA LYS A 114 3.40 3.67 1.51
C LYS A 114 2.42 4.38 0.57
N ILE A 115 2.86 4.71 -0.66
CA ILE A 115 2.01 5.30 -1.69
C ILE A 115 0.92 4.30 -2.12
N LEU A 116 1.30 3.05 -2.43
CA LEU A 116 0.34 2.01 -2.81
C LEU A 116 -0.72 1.81 -1.72
N GLY A 117 -0.31 1.65 -0.45
CA GLY A 117 -1.27 1.55 0.65
C GLY A 117 -2.12 2.81 0.86
N GLY A 118 -1.64 3.98 0.45
CA GLY A 118 -2.43 5.21 0.41
C GLY A 118 -3.50 5.20 -0.69
N VAL A 119 -3.12 4.77 -1.89
CA VAL A 119 -4.03 4.62 -3.04
C VAL A 119 -5.11 3.57 -2.73
N ASP A 120 -4.75 2.42 -2.17
CA ASP A 120 -5.70 1.37 -1.79
C ASP A 120 -6.74 1.89 -0.79
N ARG A 121 -6.31 2.69 0.20
CA ARG A 121 -7.23 3.33 1.16
C ARG A 121 -8.14 4.36 0.49
N LEU A 122 -7.62 5.14 -0.47
CA LEU A 122 -8.42 6.12 -1.21
C LEU A 122 -9.46 5.43 -2.09
N ASN A 123 -9.08 4.39 -2.83
CA ASN A 123 -10.00 3.61 -3.65
C ASN A 123 -11.10 2.99 -2.80
N LYS A 124 -10.74 2.36 -1.67
CA LYS A 124 -11.74 1.81 -0.76
C LYS A 124 -12.68 2.87 -0.20
N SER A 125 -12.16 4.02 0.22
CA SER A 125 -12.98 5.14 0.71
C SER A 125 -13.92 5.66 -0.37
N HIS A 126 -13.45 5.73 -1.62
CA HIS A 126 -14.25 6.14 -2.76
C HIS A 126 -15.36 5.12 -3.05
N ASP A 127 -15.04 3.82 -3.06
CA ASP A 127 -16.02 2.75 -3.25
C ASP A 127 -17.08 2.75 -2.14
N ASP A 128 -16.67 2.94 -0.88
CA ASP A 128 -17.57 3.07 0.26
C ASP A 128 -18.47 4.31 0.13
N GLU A 129 -17.94 5.46 -0.31
CA GLU A 129 -18.71 6.68 -0.55
C GLU A 129 -19.73 6.53 -1.68
N GLU A 130 -19.32 5.94 -2.81
CA GLU A 130 -20.22 5.67 -3.94
C GLU A 130 -21.31 4.67 -3.56
N PHE A 131 -20.95 3.63 -2.81
CA PHE A 131 -21.93 2.69 -2.25
C PHE A 131 -22.93 3.40 -1.34
N LEU A 132 -22.47 4.27 -0.44
CA LEU A 132 -23.35 5.04 0.45
C LEU A 132 -24.26 6.02 -0.30
N LYS A 133 -23.77 6.67 -1.36
CA LYS A 133 -24.60 7.54 -2.22
C LYS A 133 -25.71 6.75 -2.89
N VAL A 134 -25.38 5.61 -3.50
CA VAL A 134 -26.36 4.72 -4.13
C VAL A 134 -27.37 4.21 -3.09
N MET A 135 -26.90 3.78 -1.91
CA MET A 135 -27.78 3.32 -0.83
C MET A 135 -28.70 4.42 -0.31
N SER A 136 -28.24 5.68 -0.25
CA SER A 136 -29.07 6.82 0.16
C SER A 136 -30.24 7.09 -0.79
N TRP A 137 -30.14 6.70 -2.06
CA TRP A 137 -31.24 6.82 -3.02
C TRP A 137 -32.35 5.82 -2.73
N PHE A 138 -31.98 4.63 -2.24
CA PHE A 138 -32.93 3.58 -1.92
C PHE A 138 -33.58 3.82 -0.55
N SER A 139 -32.83 4.12 0.51
CA SER A 139 -33.40 4.30 1.85
C SER A 139 -32.66 5.29 2.74
N THR A 140 -33.40 5.99 3.59
CA THR A 140 -32.88 6.71 4.75
C THR A 140 -32.62 5.79 5.95
N MET A 141 -33.09 4.53 5.91
CA MET A 141 -32.85 3.55 6.96
C MET A 141 -31.51 2.83 6.74
N ASP A 142 -30.60 2.97 7.72
CA ASP A 142 -29.33 2.25 7.77
C ASP A 142 -29.55 0.78 8.17
N THR A 143 -29.96 -0.03 7.20
CA THR A 143 -30.18 -1.48 7.36
C THR A 143 -28.89 -2.22 7.71
N THR A 144 -27.74 -1.70 7.26
CA THR A 144 -26.40 -2.25 7.50
C THR A 144 -26.02 -2.21 8.98
N LYS A 145 -26.25 -1.08 9.68
CA LYS A 145 -26.01 -1.00 11.14
C LYS A 145 -26.83 -2.02 11.92
N HIS A 146 -28.09 -2.22 11.55
CA HIS A 146 -28.94 -3.20 12.22
C HIS A 146 -28.45 -4.63 11.97
N HIS A 147 -28.10 -4.96 10.72
CA HIS A 147 -27.57 -6.26 10.36
C HIS A 147 -26.25 -6.57 11.09
N ASN A 148 -25.30 -5.63 11.10
CA ASN A 148 -24.02 -5.78 11.80
C ASN A 148 -24.20 -6.03 13.29
N ASN A 149 -25.18 -5.39 13.94
CA ASN A 149 -25.49 -5.63 15.34
C ASN A 149 -26.07 -7.04 15.59
N PHE A 150 -26.86 -7.59 14.66
CA PHE A 150 -27.34 -8.97 14.76
C PHE A 150 -26.20 -9.98 14.59
N ILE A 151 -25.31 -9.77 13.61
CA ILE A 151 -24.14 -10.61 13.38
C ILE A 151 -23.18 -10.56 14.57
N ALA A 152 -22.89 -9.37 15.11
CA ALA A 152 -22.00 -9.20 16.26
C ALA A 152 -22.51 -9.91 17.53
N ARG A 153 -23.83 -10.07 17.66
CA ARG A 153 -24.45 -10.79 18.79
C ARG A 153 -24.64 -12.29 18.51
N ARG A 154 -24.36 -12.77 17.30
CA ARG A 154 -24.52 -14.16 16.92
C ARG A 154 -23.48 -15.02 17.64
N GLN A 155 -23.94 -16.06 18.31
CA GLN A 155 -23.05 -17.11 18.79
C GLN A 155 -22.53 -17.92 17.60
N LYS A 156 -21.23 -18.22 17.59
CA LYS A 156 -20.58 -18.99 16.52
C LYS A 156 -21.41 -20.26 16.22
N ASP A 157 -21.57 -20.57 14.94
CA ASP A 157 -22.32 -21.72 14.41
C ASP A 157 -23.86 -21.66 14.51
N THR A 158 -24.43 -20.59 15.07
CA THR A 158 -25.88 -20.37 15.05
C THR A 158 -26.37 -20.18 13.62
N GLY A 159 -27.33 -21.00 13.19
CA GLY A 159 -27.97 -20.89 11.88
C GLY A 159 -27.34 -21.74 10.77
N ARG A 160 -26.16 -22.36 10.99
CA ARG A 160 -25.55 -23.26 10.00
C ARG A 160 -26.41 -24.46 9.62
N TRP A 161 -27.16 -24.99 10.58
CA TRP A 161 -28.08 -26.12 10.33
C TRP A 161 -29.13 -25.78 9.27
N PHE A 162 -29.52 -24.50 9.15
CA PHE A 162 -30.46 -24.03 8.15
C PHE A 162 -29.77 -23.80 6.80
N LEU A 163 -28.54 -23.26 6.80
CA LEU A 163 -27.74 -23.13 5.58
C LEU A 163 -27.40 -24.51 4.96
N GLY A 164 -27.43 -25.58 5.75
CA GLY A 164 -27.31 -26.96 5.28
C GLY A 164 -28.62 -27.60 4.79
N SER A 165 -29.76 -26.89 4.87
CA SER A 165 -31.07 -27.48 4.55
C SER A 165 -31.33 -27.49 3.05
N TRP A 166 -32.19 -28.43 2.61
CA TRP A 166 -32.61 -28.55 1.21
C TRP A 166 -33.27 -27.25 0.72
N GLU A 167 -34.15 -26.67 1.54
CA GLU A 167 -34.95 -25.48 1.20
C GLU A 167 -34.06 -24.26 0.91
N TYR A 168 -32.95 -24.12 1.64
CA TYR A 168 -31.99 -23.04 1.38
C TYR A 168 -31.30 -23.21 0.03
N HIS A 169 -30.83 -24.42 -0.28
CA HIS A 169 -30.11 -24.69 -1.53
C HIS A 169 -31.03 -24.56 -2.73
N GLU A 170 -32.26 -25.10 -2.64
CA GLU A 170 -33.28 -24.96 -3.68
C GLU A 170 -33.63 -23.49 -3.94
N TRP A 171 -33.74 -22.68 -2.88
CA TRP A 171 -33.95 -21.23 -3.02
C TRP A 171 -32.76 -20.54 -3.71
N LEU A 172 -31.53 -20.89 -3.34
CA LEU A 172 -30.31 -20.27 -3.83
C LEU A 172 -30.05 -20.57 -5.32
N GLU A 173 -30.47 -21.73 -5.81
CA GLU A 173 -30.35 -22.14 -7.21
C GLU A 173 -31.50 -21.61 -8.10
N SER A 174 -32.57 -21.10 -7.48
CA SER A 174 -33.74 -20.58 -8.19
C SER A 174 -33.55 -19.13 -8.63
N SER A 175 -33.92 -18.80 -9.86
CA SER A 175 -33.82 -17.43 -10.40
C SER A 175 -34.86 -16.46 -9.82
N ASN A 176 -35.94 -16.95 -9.22
CA ASN A 176 -37.01 -16.15 -8.60
C ASN A 176 -37.59 -16.86 -7.35
N GLY A 177 -36.73 -17.51 -6.57
CA GLY A 177 -37.15 -18.27 -5.39
C GLY A 177 -37.63 -17.38 -4.24
N THR A 178 -38.66 -17.83 -3.51
CA THR A 178 -39.05 -17.24 -2.22
C THR A 178 -38.80 -18.25 -1.10
N LEU A 179 -37.94 -17.89 -0.14
CA LEU A 179 -37.66 -18.72 1.03
C LEU A 179 -38.56 -18.35 2.20
N PHE A 180 -39.43 -19.26 2.61
CA PHE A 180 -40.34 -19.04 3.72
C PHE A 180 -39.93 -19.82 4.97
N TYR A 181 -39.72 -19.11 6.09
CA TYR A 181 -39.32 -19.71 7.37
C TYR A 181 -40.36 -19.47 8.50
N PRO A 182 -41.40 -20.32 8.58
CA PRO A 182 -42.41 -20.25 9.63
C PRO A 182 -41.85 -20.78 10.95
N ARG A 183 -41.99 -19.99 12.01
CA ARG A 183 -41.59 -20.26 13.40
C ARG A 183 -42.31 -19.28 14.33
N LEU A 184 -42.50 -19.68 15.58
CA LEU A 184 -43.09 -18.82 16.61
C LEU A 184 -42.22 -17.57 16.89
N PRO A 185 -42.81 -16.48 17.43
CA PRO A 185 -42.05 -15.34 17.93
C PRO A 185 -40.93 -15.79 18.88
N GLY A 186 -39.73 -15.22 18.73
CA GLY A 186 -38.55 -15.64 19.49
C GLY A 186 -37.77 -16.83 18.92
N GLY A 187 -38.25 -17.48 17.86
CA GLY A 187 -37.60 -18.65 17.23
C GLY A 187 -36.32 -18.38 16.42
N GLY A 188 -35.66 -17.23 16.61
CA GLY A 188 -34.36 -16.92 16.00
C GLY A 188 -34.38 -16.52 14.51
N LYS A 189 -35.55 -16.17 13.95
CA LYS A 189 -35.70 -15.82 12.52
C LYS A 189 -34.72 -14.76 12.04
N THR A 190 -34.56 -13.68 12.82
CA THR A 190 -33.64 -12.59 12.50
C THR A 190 -32.20 -13.08 12.42
N MET A 191 -31.82 -14.04 13.26
CA MET A 191 -30.49 -14.63 13.25
C MET A 191 -30.27 -15.55 12.05
N ILE A 192 -31.31 -16.29 11.63
CA ILE A 192 -31.28 -17.08 10.40
C ILE A 192 -31.18 -16.16 9.18
N ALA A 193 -32.02 -15.13 9.09
CA ALA A 193 -31.95 -14.14 8.01
C ALA A 193 -30.57 -13.46 7.93
N ALA A 194 -29.99 -13.09 9.07
CA ALA A 194 -28.65 -12.53 9.10
C ALA A 194 -27.60 -13.54 8.61
N SER A 195 -27.73 -14.82 8.96
CA SER A 195 -26.80 -15.87 8.50
C SER A 195 -26.92 -16.14 7.00
N ILE A 196 -28.12 -16.06 6.43
CA ILE A 196 -28.34 -16.17 4.98
C ILE A 196 -27.66 -15.03 4.23
N ILE A 197 -27.87 -13.79 4.69
CA ILE A 197 -27.28 -12.60 4.05
C ILE A 197 -25.74 -12.69 4.07
N GLU A 198 -25.15 -13.13 5.18
CA GLU A 198 -23.70 -13.32 5.28
C GLU A 198 -23.20 -14.42 4.33
N ASP A 199 -23.86 -15.59 4.29
CA ASP A 199 -23.47 -16.70 3.40
C ASP A 199 -23.55 -16.31 1.92
N VAL A 200 -24.65 -15.68 1.51
CA VAL A 200 -24.83 -15.19 0.13
C VAL A 200 -23.80 -14.11 -0.19
N GLY A 201 -23.55 -13.17 0.74
CA GLY A 201 -22.53 -12.14 0.61
C GLY A 201 -21.14 -12.72 0.38
N THR A 202 -20.70 -13.67 1.22
CA THR A 202 -19.40 -14.33 1.09
C THR A 202 -19.31 -15.19 -0.16
N ARG A 203 -20.38 -15.91 -0.53
CA ARG A 203 -20.39 -16.81 -1.68
C ARG A 203 -20.22 -16.07 -3.02
N PHE A 204 -20.76 -14.86 -3.13
CA PHE A 204 -20.69 -14.06 -4.36
C PHE A 204 -19.76 -12.85 -4.27
N GLU A 205 -18.94 -12.73 -3.22
CA GLU A 205 -18.03 -11.60 -3.00
C GLU A 205 -17.09 -11.33 -4.19
N MET A 206 -16.66 -12.38 -4.89
CA MET A 206 -15.77 -12.28 -6.06
C MET A 206 -16.51 -12.21 -7.41
N SER A 207 -17.84 -12.25 -7.42
CA SER A 207 -18.62 -12.20 -8.66
C SER A 207 -18.89 -10.76 -9.05
N SER A 208 -18.37 -10.33 -10.20
CA SER A 208 -18.67 -9.01 -10.77
C SER A 208 -20.07 -8.94 -11.42
N GLU A 209 -20.76 -10.07 -11.56
CA GLU A 209 -22.04 -10.18 -12.26
C GLU A 209 -23.25 -10.11 -11.31
N ILE A 210 -23.04 -10.33 -10.00
CA ILE A 210 -24.12 -10.51 -9.03
C ILE A 210 -24.06 -9.40 -7.98
N GLY A 211 -25.09 -8.56 -7.96
CA GLY A 211 -25.33 -7.58 -6.89
C GLY A 211 -26.28 -8.14 -5.84
N ILE A 212 -25.95 -7.96 -4.55
CA ILE A 212 -26.79 -8.40 -3.43
C ILE A 212 -27.37 -7.19 -2.73
N ALA A 213 -28.69 -7.16 -2.58
CA ALA A 213 -29.42 -6.15 -1.80
C ALA A 213 -30.35 -6.83 -0.79
N PHE A 214 -30.46 -6.27 0.42
CA PHE A 214 -31.36 -6.79 1.45
C PHE A 214 -31.97 -5.66 2.30
N ILE A 215 -33.15 -5.95 2.85
CA ILE A 215 -33.91 -5.02 3.68
C ILE A 215 -34.40 -5.77 4.93
N HIS A 216 -34.23 -5.20 6.11
CA HIS A 216 -34.80 -5.72 7.36
C HIS A 216 -36.09 -4.99 7.70
N CYS A 217 -37.22 -5.66 7.49
CA CYS A 217 -38.53 -5.17 7.91
C CYS A 217 -38.85 -5.66 9.34
N SER A 218 -39.25 -4.74 10.21
CA SER A 218 -39.55 -4.98 11.61
C SER A 218 -41.02 -4.69 11.89
N TYR A 219 -41.77 -5.70 12.33
CA TYR A 219 -43.18 -5.55 12.72
C TYR A 219 -43.41 -4.48 13.81
N LYS A 220 -42.39 -4.16 14.62
CA LYS A 220 -42.47 -3.11 15.65
C LYS A 220 -42.36 -1.69 15.11
N ARG A 221 -41.94 -1.52 13.85
CA ARG A 221 -41.67 -0.23 13.20
C ARG A 221 -42.61 0.03 12.03
N GLN A 222 -43.82 -0.52 12.07
CA GLN A 222 -44.84 -0.34 11.01
C GLN A 222 -45.17 1.13 10.70
N HIS A 223 -44.95 2.05 11.64
CA HIS A 223 -45.14 3.49 11.45
C HIS A 223 -43.95 4.22 10.81
N GLU A 224 -42.77 3.60 10.78
CA GLU A 224 -41.53 4.11 10.16
C GLU A 224 -41.18 3.35 8.86
N GLN A 225 -41.89 2.26 8.57
CA GLN A 225 -41.64 1.35 7.46
C GLN A 225 -42.93 1.18 6.68
N THR A 226 -43.32 2.21 5.92
CA THR A 226 -44.51 2.11 5.07
C THR A 226 -44.22 1.22 3.85
N LEU A 227 -45.28 0.67 3.25
CA LEU A 227 -45.15 -0.07 1.99
C LEU A 227 -44.53 0.80 0.90
N GLU A 228 -44.81 2.11 0.91
CA GLU A 228 -44.23 3.10 0.01
C GLU A 228 -42.73 3.30 0.25
N ASP A 229 -42.26 3.30 1.51
CA ASP A 229 -40.81 3.35 1.81
C ASP A 229 -40.09 2.08 1.33
N CYS A 230 -40.71 0.90 1.51
CA CYS A 230 -40.17 -0.37 1.06
C CYS A 230 -40.17 -0.49 -0.48
N LEU A 231 -41.17 0.08 -1.16
CA LEU A 231 -41.27 0.08 -2.62
C LEU A 231 -40.38 1.16 -3.25
N ALA A 232 -40.25 2.33 -2.63
CA ALA A 232 -39.32 3.37 -3.04
C ALA A 232 -37.86 2.90 -3.00
N MET A 233 -37.53 1.94 -2.11
CA MET A 233 -36.24 1.23 -2.10
C MET A 233 -36.03 0.28 -3.29
N SER A 234 -37.09 -0.15 -3.98
CA SER A 234 -37.00 -1.05 -5.15
C SER A 234 -36.97 -0.31 -6.48
N THR A 235 -37.29 0.99 -6.48
CA THR A 235 -37.23 1.88 -7.64
C THR A 235 -36.11 2.90 -7.45
N PRO A 236 -35.04 2.91 -8.28
CA PRO A 236 -34.03 3.95 -8.18
C PRO A 236 -34.71 5.33 -8.30
N LYS A 237 -34.53 6.20 -7.30
CA LYS A 237 -34.86 7.62 -7.45
C LYS A 237 -33.87 8.19 -8.47
N LEU A 238 -34.23 8.12 -9.75
CA LEU A 238 -33.48 8.77 -10.82
C LEU A 238 -33.32 10.25 -10.43
N PRO A 239 -32.10 10.79 -10.43
CA PRO A 239 -31.91 12.23 -10.26
C PRO A 239 -32.75 12.91 -11.34
N ALA A 240 -33.68 13.77 -10.93
CA ALA A 240 -34.34 14.66 -11.86
C ALA A 240 -33.25 15.56 -12.46
N LEU A 241 -32.77 15.18 -13.65
CA LEU A 241 -31.97 16.04 -14.50
C LEU A 241 -32.88 17.19 -14.94
N TRP A 242 -32.69 18.36 -14.32
CA TRP A 242 -33.05 19.65 -14.89
C TRP A 242 -31.78 20.48 -15.06
#